data_AF-A0A0F6ASM9-F1
#
_entry.id   AF-A0A0F6ASM9-F1
#
_cell.length_a   1.000
_cell.length_b   1.000
_cell.length_c   1.000
_cell.angle_alpha   90.00
_cell.angle_beta   90.00
_cell.angle_gamma   90.00
#
_symmetry.space_group_name_H-M   'P 1'
#
loop_
_entity.id
_entity.type
_entity.pdbx_description
1 polymer ?
#
loop_
_entity_poly.entity_id
_entity_poly.type
_entity_poly.pdbx_seq_one_letter_code
_entity_poly.pdbx_strand_id
1 'polypeptide(L)'
;MQAYAPACLSRYWRASFGTFGANFPALVRGVVACFWYGAQTAAASGAVVALLIRNDTILAFHQNSHLLGHSTLEVICYILVWAAQLLIIQRGMETVRKFQDWAGPAVWIMMLILAIYLVVKAGTFSFGSEIPRDVLLEKTKDAGVTGEPGSFAALAAVAATWITYFAALYLNFCDFSRYAKDEASLRRGNLWGLPINLLAFCLVAGVTTTAAFTVYGEVLLHPDQISAKFDSWFLALLAALTFTVATLGINVVANFVSAAFDFSNTFPQKVSFKRGGVVAALIALILYPFAPWETGAAHFVNFLGSTMGPIFGIMMVDYYLLRRRELNVADLYQENGEFRFHNGWNIRAFIAFAIGALFSSVLPMATNILPTWWATYGWFFGVAIGGGVYFVLRKSQTELRKPAHQHSA
;
A
#
# COMPACT_ATOMS: atom_id res chain seq x y z
N MET A 1 -33.39 10.38 11.33
CA MET A 1 -32.10 10.64 10.64
C MET A 1 -30.98 10.24 11.59
N GLN A 2 -30.49 9.00 11.50
CA GLN A 2 -29.35 8.56 12.30
C GLN A 2 -28.08 9.23 11.76
N ALA A 3 -27.45 10.04 12.59
CA ALA A 3 -26.15 10.61 12.30
C ALA A 3 -25.15 9.46 12.08
N TYR A 4 -24.58 9.38 10.88
CA TYR A 4 -23.44 8.52 10.59
C TYR A 4 -22.26 9.02 11.43
N ALA A 5 -22.10 8.49 12.64
CA ALA A 5 -20.87 8.66 13.40
C ALA A 5 -19.80 7.83 12.68
N PRO A 6 -18.76 8.45 12.08
CA PRO A 6 -17.82 7.70 11.29
C PRO A 6 -16.89 6.94 12.24
N ALA A 7 -17.13 5.63 12.37
CA ALA A 7 -16.29 4.75 13.17
C ALA A 7 -14.94 4.51 12.44
N CYS A 8 -13.86 4.40 13.21
CA CYS A 8 -12.52 4.09 12.69
C CYS A 8 -12.44 2.63 12.23
N LEU A 9 -11.56 2.32 11.25
CA LEU A 9 -11.38 0.96 10.73
C LEU A 9 -11.18 -0.10 11.81
N SER A 10 -10.27 0.17 12.73
CA SER A 10 -9.96 -0.71 13.85
C SER A 10 -11.18 -1.01 14.73
N ARG A 11 -12.21 -0.14 14.70
CA ARG A 11 -13.47 -0.36 15.40
C ARG A 11 -14.38 -1.26 14.59
N TYR A 12 -14.43 -1.16 13.27
CA TYR A 12 -15.11 -2.16 12.44
C TYR A 12 -14.51 -3.55 12.61
N TRP A 13 -13.21 -3.63 12.91
CA TRP A 13 -12.56 -4.90 13.20
C TRP A 13 -13.02 -5.52 14.51
N ARG A 14 -13.53 -4.71 15.46
CA ARG A 14 -14.15 -5.23 16.68
C ARG A 14 -15.39 -6.05 16.35
N ALA A 15 -16.15 -5.67 15.32
CA ALA A 15 -17.35 -6.38 14.92
C ALA A 15 -17.08 -7.86 14.55
N SER A 16 -15.93 -8.11 13.92
CA SER A 16 -15.57 -9.43 13.40
C SER A 16 -14.54 -10.16 14.26
N PHE A 17 -13.52 -9.49 14.80
CA PHE A 17 -12.42 -10.10 15.57
C PHE A 17 -12.57 -9.94 17.10
N GLY A 18 -13.44 -9.04 17.55
CA GLY A 18 -13.68 -8.75 18.96
C GLY A 18 -12.95 -7.51 19.49
N THR A 19 -13.34 -7.06 20.68
CA THR A 19 -12.83 -5.81 21.29
C THR A 19 -11.31 -5.75 21.40
N PHE A 20 -10.66 -6.85 21.80
CA PHE A 20 -9.21 -6.98 21.83
C PHE A 20 -8.66 -7.64 20.57
N GLY A 21 -9.38 -8.59 19.98
CA GLY A 21 -8.96 -9.28 18.76
C GLY A 21 -8.78 -8.35 17.56
N ALA A 22 -9.46 -7.21 17.51
CA ALA A 22 -9.28 -6.17 16.49
C ALA A 22 -7.85 -5.60 16.42
N ASN A 23 -7.06 -5.73 17.49
CA ASN A 23 -5.66 -5.32 17.50
C ASN A 23 -4.79 -6.17 16.58
N PHE A 24 -5.16 -7.44 16.36
CA PHE A 24 -4.41 -8.34 15.49
C PHE A 24 -4.34 -7.84 14.04
N PRO A 25 -5.47 -7.62 13.33
CA PRO A 25 -5.42 -7.09 11.98
C PRO A 25 -4.75 -5.70 11.90
N ALA A 26 -4.78 -4.90 12.98
CA ALA A 26 -4.14 -3.58 13.06
C ALA A 26 -2.63 -3.67 13.11
N LEU A 27 -2.12 -4.61 13.89
CA LEU A 27 -0.68 -4.85 13.93
C LEU A 27 -0.18 -5.45 12.61
N VAL A 28 -0.91 -6.42 12.02
CA VAL A 28 -0.54 -6.98 10.71
C VAL A 28 -0.45 -5.87 9.65
N ARG A 29 -1.46 -4.99 9.58
CA ARG A 29 -1.46 -3.85 8.67
C ARG A 29 -0.37 -2.84 9.00
N GLY A 30 -0.19 -2.51 10.28
CA GLY A 30 0.82 -1.57 10.75
C GLY A 30 2.24 -2.00 10.37
N VAL A 31 2.55 -3.29 10.43
CA VAL A 31 3.84 -3.85 9.99
C VAL A 31 4.03 -3.66 8.48
N VAL A 32 3.03 -4.01 7.67
CA VAL A 32 3.07 -3.82 6.21
C VAL A 32 3.25 -2.35 5.85
N ALA A 33 2.53 -1.47 6.53
CA ALA A 33 2.62 -0.03 6.33
C ALA A 33 4.00 0.52 6.73
N CYS A 34 4.63 0.02 7.80
CA CYS A 34 6.00 0.41 8.17
C CYS A 34 7.04 -0.06 7.16
N PHE A 35 6.90 -1.28 6.62
CA PHE A 35 7.78 -1.78 5.56
C PHE A 35 7.72 -0.89 4.32
N TRP A 36 6.50 -0.62 3.83
CA TRP A 36 6.32 0.23 2.65
C TRP A 36 6.74 1.67 2.91
N TYR A 37 6.55 2.15 4.15
CA TYR A 37 7.05 3.45 4.54
C TYR A 37 8.58 3.55 4.40
N GLY A 38 9.31 2.54 4.86
CA GLY A 38 10.78 2.45 4.68
C GLY A 38 11.17 2.32 3.22
N ALA A 39 10.57 1.37 2.48
CA ALA A 39 10.89 1.12 1.07
C ALA A 39 10.68 2.36 0.18
N GLN A 40 9.56 3.06 0.35
CA GLN A 40 9.29 4.27 -0.42
C GLN A 40 10.15 5.46 0.02
N THR A 41 10.56 5.51 1.29
CA THR A 41 11.54 6.51 1.74
C THR A 41 12.91 6.25 1.11
N ALA A 42 13.32 4.98 0.98
CA ALA A 42 14.54 4.58 0.29
C ALA A 42 14.50 4.96 -1.20
N ALA A 43 13.39 4.67 -1.89
CA ALA A 43 13.20 5.08 -3.28
C ALA A 43 13.26 6.60 -3.46
N ALA A 44 12.60 7.36 -2.57
CA ALA A 44 12.66 8.82 -2.59
C ALA A 44 14.08 9.35 -2.34
N SER A 45 14.83 8.77 -1.40
CA SER A 45 16.23 9.14 -1.18
C SER A 45 17.14 8.77 -2.36
N GLY A 46 16.87 7.67 -3.06
CA GLY A 46 17.62 7.27 -4.26
C GLY A 46 17.55 8.32 -5.36
N ALA A 47 16.39 8.96 -5.57
CA ALA A 47 16.27 10.07 -6.51
C ALA A 47 17.15 11.28 -6.14
N VAL A 48 17.30 11.57 -4.84
CA VAL A 48 18.20 12.63 -4.35
C VAL A 48 19.67 12.23 -4.54
N VAL A 49 20.02 10.99 -4.22
CA VAL A 49 21.38 10.46 -4.42
C VAL A 49 21.77 10.53 -5.89
N ALA A 50 20.90 10.09 -6.81
CA ALA A 50 21.13 10.11 -8.26
C ALA A 50 21.44 11.51 -8.80
N LEU A 51 20.84 12.55 -8.21
CA LEU A 51 21.17 13.94 -8.52
C LEU A 51 22.55 14.34 -7.96
N LEU A 52 22.82 14.01 -6.70
CA LEU A 52 24.02 14.46 -6.01
C LEU A 52 25.29 13.83 -6.57
N ILE A 53 25.24 12.56 -6.99
CA ILE A 53 26.38 11.85 -7.59
C ILE A 53 26.78 12.39 -8.98
N ARG A 54 26.03 13.33 -9.57
CA ARG A 54 26.46 14.03 -10.78
C ARG A 54 27.65 14.97 -10.54
N ASN A 55 27.98 15.24 -9.29
CA ASN A 55 29.20 15.94 -8.90
C ASN A 55 30.29 14.91 -8.58
N ASP A 56 31.45 15.00 -9.24
CA ASP A 56 32.54 14.01 -9.11
C ASP A 56 33.05 13.84 -7.67
N THR A 57 33.09 14.92 -6.89
CA THR A 57 33.49 14.86 -5.48
C THR A 57 32.48 14.07 -4.64
N ILE A 58 31.18 14.27 -4.90
CA ILE A 58 30.13 13.54 -4.21
C ILE A 58 30.05 12.08 -4.69
N LEU A 59 30.30 11.83 -5.98
CA LEU A 59 30.43 10.48 -6.52
C LEU A 59 31.56 9.72 -5.84
N ALA A 60 32.73 10.35 -5.69
CA ALA A 60 33.84 9.75 -4.96
C ALA A 60 33.47 9.48 -3.49
N PHE A 61 32.73 10.37 -2.83
CA PHE A 61 32.24 10.13 -1.47
C PHE A 61 31.25 8.94 -1.42
N HIS A 62 30.34 8.87 -2.39
CA HIS A 62 29.36 7.79 -2.51
C HIS A 62 30.03 6.42 -2.68
N GLN A 63 31.08 6.35 -3.51
CA GLN A 63 31.80 5.12 -3.80
C GLN A 63 32.78 4.68 -2.71
N ASN A 64 33.36 5.63 -1.96
CA ASN A 64 34.45 5.32 -1.02
C ASN A 64 33.99 5.26 0.45
N SER A 65 32.82 5.82 0.79
CA SER A 65 32.31 5.85 2.16
C SER A 65 31.08 4.98 2.32
N HIS A 66 31.14 4.03 3.25
CA HIS A 66 30.04 3.10 3.53
C HIS A 66 29.68 3.12 5.01
N LEU A 67 28.38 3.02 5.30
CA LEU A 67 27.81 2.99 6.63
C LEU A 67 26.57 2.08 6.63
N LEU A 68 26.41 1.22 7.64
CA LEU A 68 25.24 0.33 7.78
C LEU A 68 24.99 -0.60 6.58
N GLY A 69 26.03 -0.95 5.82
CA GLY A 69 25.90 -1.80 4.61
C GLY A 69 25.52 -1.05 3.34
N HIS A 70 25.33 0.27 3.42
CA HIS A 70 24.98 1.17 2.30
C HIS A 70 26.06 2.23 2.12
N SER A 71 26.01 3.00 1.03
CA SER A 71 26.85 4.19 0.91
C SER A 71 26.48 5.20 2.01
N THR A 72 27.47 5.87 2.61
CA THR A 72 27.21 6.92 3.61
C THR A 72 26.33 8.03 3.04
N LEU A 73 26.43 8.31 1.74
CA LEU A 73 25.56 9.27 1.06
C LEU A 73 24.09 8.82 1.07
N GLU A 74 23.83 7.54 0.82
CA GLU A 74 22.47 6.98 0.82
C GLU A 74 21.86 7.06 2.22
N VAL A 75 22.62 6.71 3.25
CA VAL A 75 22.19 6.82 4.65
C VAL A 75 21.83 8.26 5.01
N ILE A 76 22.66 9.24 4.62
CA ILE A 76 22.39 10.66 4.88
C ILE A 76 21.12 11.10 4.15
N CYS A 77 20.99 10.81 2.86
CA CYS A 77 19.81 11.16 2.08
C CYS A 77 18.54 10.51 2.65
N TYR A 78 18.62 9.24 3.05
CA TYR A 78 17.51 8.53 3.69
C TYR A 78 17.09 9.23 4.99
N ILE A 79 18.02 9.53 5.89
CA ILE A 79 17.72 10.19 7.17
C ILE A 79 17.08 11.57 6.94
N LEU A 80 17.56 12.35 5.96
CA LEU A 80 17.00 13.66 5.64
C LEU A 80 15.56 13.55 5.12
N VAL A 81 15.31 12.65 4.17
CA VAL A 81 13.98 12.41 3.57
C VAL A 81 13.02 11.82 4.60
N TRP A 82 13.50 10.90 5.44
CA TRP A 82 12.78 10.33 6.57
C TRP A 82 12.36 11.42 7.57
N ALA A 83 13.30 12.28 7.98
CA ALA A 83 13.05 13.36 8.93
C ALA A 83 12.05 14.38 8.37
N ALA A 84 12.15 14.72 7.08
CA ALA A 84 11.21 15.62 6.42
C ALA A 84 9.77 15.09 6.48
N GLN A 85 9.56 13.80 6.19
CA GLN A 85 8.24 13.17 6.27
C GLN A 85 7.68 13.17 7.69
N LEU A 86 8.53 12.82 8.67
CA LEU A 86 8.14 12.84 10.08
C LEU A 86 7.69 14.25 10.52
N LEU A 87 8.41 15.29 10.11
CA LEU A 87 8.05 16.69 10.42
C LEU A 87 6.71 17.11 9.81
N ILE A 88 6.41 16.71 8.57
CA ILE A 88 5.13 16.99 7.91
C ILE A 88 3.97 16.42 8.76
N ILE A 89 4.14 15.22 9.29
CA ILE A 89 3.05 14.48 9.95
C ILE A 89 2.87 14.91 11.40
N GLN A 90 3.94 15.33 12.08
CA GLN A 90 3.84 15.92 13.42
C GLN A 90 2.96 17.19 13.44
N ARG A 91 2.75 17.84 12.28
CA ARG A 91 1.83 18.98 12.12
C ARG A 91 0.36 18.58 11.94
N GLY A 92 0.07 17.29 11.73
CA GLY A 92 -1.28 16.72 11.72
C GLY A 92 -1.88 16.47 10.33
N MET A 93 -3.06 15.86 10.30
CA MET A 93 -3.73 15.40 9.07
C MET A 93 -4.05 16.51 8.07
N GLU A 94 -4.35 17.72 8.53
CA GLU A 94 -4.66 18.83 7.63
C GLU A 94 -3.42 19.31 6.85
N THR A 95 -2.23 19.24 7.46
CA THR A 95 -0.97 19.52 6.75
C THR A 95 -0.70 18.46 5.70
N VAL A 96 -0.94 17.19 6.03
CA VAL A 96 -0.83 16.08 5.06
C VAL A 96 -1.77 16.29 3.88
N ARG A 97 -3.03 16.66 4.15
CA ARG A 97 -4.02 16.96 3.10
C ARG A 97 -3.56 18.09 2.17
N LYS A 98 -3.13 19.23 2.74
CA LYS A 98 -2.64 20.38 1.97
C LYS A 98 -1.39 20.06 1.16
N PHE A 99 -0.48 19.26 1.71
CA PHE A 99 0.69 18.78 1.00
C PHE A 99 0.29 17.94 -0.22
N GLN A 100 -0.68 17.05 -0.06
CA GLN A 100 -1.20 16.22 -1.15
C GLN A 100 -1.93 17.03 -2.22
N ASP A 101 -2.74 18.02 -1.80
CA ASP A 101 -3.49 18.91 -2.72
C ASP A 101 -2.54 19.64 -3.71
N TRP A 102 -1.32 19.96 -3.27
CA TRP A 102 -0.29 20.55 -4.13
C TRP A 102 0.58 19.53 -4.86
N ALA A 103 0.99 18.46 -4.16
CA ALA A 103 1.87 17.44 -4.73
C ALA A 103 1.22 16.73 -5.93
N GLY A 104 -0.07 16.36 -5.83
CA GLY A 104 -0.78 15.63 -6.89
C GLY A 104 -0.71 16.31 -8.27
N PRO A 105 -1.14 17.58 -8.40
CA PRO A 105 -0.99 18.34 -9.65
C PRO A 105 0.46 18.50 -10.10
N ALA A 106 1.39 18.73 -9.16
CA ALA A 106 2.81 18.88 -9.50
C ALA A 106 3.40 17.61 -10.13
N VAL A 107 3.06 16.42 -9.61
CA VAL A 107 3.46 15.14 -10.20
C VAL A 107 2.95 15.02 -11.63
N TRP A 108 1.67 15.35 -11.86
CA TRP A 108 1.07 15.27 -13.19
C TRP A 108 1.74 16.19 -14.21
N ILE A 109 1.96 17.45 -13.84
CA ILE A 109 2.64 18.43 -14.69
C ILE A 109 4.01 17.88 -15.10
N MET A 110 4.76 17.35 -14.15
CA MET A 110 6.11 16.89 -14.41
C MET A 110 6.18 15.58 -15.19
N MET A 111 5.26 14.64 -14.93
CA MET A 111 5.13 13.42 -15.73
C MET A 111 4.76 13.74 -17.18
N LEU A 112 3.89 14.72 -17.41
CA LEU A 112 3.55 15.17 -18.76
C LEU A 112 4.71 15.89 -19.45
N ILE A 113 5.44 16.77 -18.74
CA ILE A 113 6.64 17.42 -19.27
C ILE A 113 7.68 16.37 -19.68
N LEU A 114 7.91 15.36 -18.84
CA LEU A 114 8.83 14.26 -19.12
C LEU A 114 8.39 13.46 -20.35
N ALA A 115 7.11 13.07 -20.40
CA ALA A 115 6.55 12.31 -21.51
C ALA A 115 6.68 13.09 -22.83
N ILE A 116 6.28 14.37 -22.84
CA ILE A 116 6.37 15.24 -24.01
C ILE A 116 7.82 15.40 -24.45
N TYR A 117 8.76 15.66 -23.52
CA TYR A 117 10.18 15.78 -23.83
C TYR A 117 10.71 14.53 -24.53
N LEU A 118 10.41 13.34 -24.00
CA LEU A 118 10.89 12.08 -24.58
C LEU A 118 10.24 11.80 -25.93
N VAL A 119 8.96 12.06 -26.10
CA VAL A 119 8.28 11.92 -27.39
C VAL A 119 8.90 12.84 -28.45
N VAL A 120 9.16 14.10 -28.09
CA VAL A 120 9.82 15.06 -29.00
C VAL A 120 11.24 14.61 -29.33
N LYS A 121 12.00 14.11 -28.34
CA LYS A 121 13.37 13.62 -28.55
C LYS A 121 13.44 12.32 -29.34
N ALA A 122 12.45 11.43 -29.17
CA ALA A 122 12.30 10.20 -29.96
C ALA A 122 11.94 10.52 -31.42
N GLY A 123 11.30 11.66 -31.68
CA GLY A 123 10.83 12.05 -33.01
C GLY A 123 9.60 11.27 -33.48
N THR A 124 9.10 10.34 -32.67
CA THR A 124 7.91 9.53 -32.94
C THR A 124 7.03 9.45 -31.70
N PHE A 125 5.72 9.40 -31.92
CA PHE A 125 4.76 9.02 -30.88
C PHE A 125 4.50 7.52 -30.99
N SER A 126 4.88 6.78 -29.97
CA SER A 126 4.82 5.33 -29.96
C SER A 126 3.88 4.78 -28.90
N PHE A 127 3.24 3.66 -29.24
CA PHE A 127 2.37 2.92 -28.35
C PHE A 127 2.73 1.43 -28.38
N GLY A 128 3.72 1.06 -27.57
CA GLY A 128 3.97 -0.33 -27.15
C GLY A 128 4.60 -1.28 -28.18
N SER A 129 4.69 -0.93 -29.47
CA SER A 129 5.23 -1.81 -30.53
C SER A 129 6.75 -1.76 -30.69
N GLU A 130 7.43 -0.81 -30.06
CA GLU A 130 8.87 -0.56 -30.28
C GLU A 130 9.79 -1.38 -29.37
N ILE A 131 9.30 -1.88 -28.23
CA ILE A 131 10.14 -2.65 -27.30
C ILE A 131 10.07 -4.14 -27.68
N PRO A 132 11.20 -4.78 -28.00
CA PRO A 132 11.23 -6.22 -28.27
C PRO A 132 10.67 -7.02 -27.09
N ARG A 133 9.85 -8.02 -27.41
CA ARG A 133 9.14 -8.83 -26.40
C ARG A 133 10.09 -9.54 -25.44
N ASP A 134 11.24 -10.00 -25.93
CA ASP A 134 12.23 -10.73 -25.14
C ASP A 134 12.85 -9.82 -24.06
N VAL A 135 13.09 -8.55 -24.39
CA VAL A 135 13.60 -7.54 -23.44
C VAL A 135 12.57 -7.23 -22.36
N LEU A 136 11.28 -7.14 -22.72
CA LEU A 136 10.21 -6.96 -21.74
C LEU A 136 10.07 -8.19 -20.82
N LEU A 137 10.17 -9.39 -21.37
CA LEU A 137 10.09 -10.63 -20.61
C LEU A 137 11.24 -10.77 -19.61
N GLU A 138 12.46 -10.42 -20.02
CA GLU A 138 13.62 -10.41 -19.13
C GLU A 138 13.41 -9.43 -17.97
N LYS A 139 12.99 -8.19 -18.27
CA LYS A 139 12.75 -7.15 -17.26
C LYS A 139 11.55 -7.41 -16.34
N THR A 140 10.61 -8.28 -16.75
CA THR A 140 9.39 -8.59 -15.98
C THR A 140 9.41 -9.98 -15.34
N LYS A 141 10.51 -10.72 -15.47
CA LYS A 141 10.67 -12.08 -14.93
C LYS A 141 10.39 -12.15 -13.42
N ASP A 142 10.81 -11.12 -12.68
CA ASP A 142 10.65 -11.04 -11.23
C ASP A 142 9.22 -10.67 -10.80
N ALA A 143 8.36 -10.26 -11.73
CA ALA A 143 6.95 -9.94 -11.45
C ALA A 143 6.09 -11.19 -11.19
N GLY A 144 6.61 -12.40 -11.45
CA GLY A 144 5.94 -13.66 -11.15
C GLY A 144 4.69 -13.94 -12.00
N VAL A 145 4.57 -13.29 -13.17
CA VAL A 145 3.45 -13.46 -14.09
C VAL A 145 3.76 -14.62 -15.04
N THR A 146 3.02 -15.72 -14.90
CA THR A 146 3.13 -16.87 -15.81
C THR A 146 2.25 -16.68 -17.05
N GLY A 147 2.82 -16.81 -18.24
CA GLY A 147 2.07 -16.83 -19.50
C GLY A 147 2.69 -15.94 -20.59
N GLU A 148 2.20 -16.09 -21.82
CA GLU A 148 2.59 -15.22 -22.94
C GLU A 148 2.17 -13.76 -22.65
N PRO A 149 3.04 -12.75 -22.82
CA PRO A 149 2.66 -11.34 -22.71
C PRO A 149 1.45 -11.02 -23.59
N GLY A 150 0.41 -10.41 -23.03
CA GLY A 150 -0.83 -10.09 -23.75
C GLY A 150 -1.84 -11.26 -23.83
N SER A 151 -1.49 -12.46 -23.37
CA SER A 151 -2.47 -13.53 -23.18
C SER A 151 -3.45 -13.18 -22.06
N PHE A 152 -4.65 -13.77 -22.11
CA PHE A 152 -5.64 -13.59 -21.05
C PHE A 152 -5.11 -14.02 -19.67
N ALA A 153 -4.34 -15.11 -19.61
CA ALA A 153 -3.75 -15.60 -18.36
C ALA A 153 -2.75 -14.59 -17.77
N ALA A 154 -1.88 -14.01 -18.60
CA ALA A 154 -0.94 -12.98 -18.15
C ALA A 154 -1.67 -11.71 -17.67
N LEU A 155 -2.70 -11.26 -18.39
CA LEU A 155 -3.52 -10.11 -17.99
C LEU A 155 -4.27 -10.37 -16.67
N ALA A 156 -4.83 -11.57 -16.48
CA ALA A 156 -5.51 -11.96 -15.25
C ALA A 156 -4.54 -12.03 -14.06
N ALA A 157 -3.33 -12.56 -14.28
CA ALA A 157 -2.27 -12.59 -13.27
C ALA A 157 -1.82 -11.18 -12.86
N VAL A 158 -1.60 -10.28 -13.84
CA VAL A 158 -1.27 -8.87 -13.56
C VAL A 158 -2.39 -8.20 -12.74
N ALA A 159 -3.65 -8.38 -13.14
CA ALA A 159 -4.79 -7.83 -12.39
C ALA A 159 -4.84 -8.36 -10.95
N ALA A 160 -4.57 -9.65 -10.76
CA ALA A 160 -4.52 -10.27 -9.44
C ALA A 160 -3.38 -9.71 -8.55
N THR A 161 -2.19 -9.52 -9.13
CA THR A 161 -1.05 -8.90 -8.45
C THR A 161 -1.37 -7.46 -8.03
N TRP A 162 -2.01 -6.67 -8.91
CA TRP A 162 -2.43 -5.30 -8.59
C TRP A 162 -3.43 -5.23 -7.43
N ILE A 163 -4.40 -6.15 -7.39
CA ILE A 163 -5.35 -6.24 -6.28
C ILE A 163 -4.62 -6.62 -4.98
N THR A 164 -3.69 -7.57 -5.05
CA THR A 164 -2.88 -7.98 -3.88
C THR A 164 -2.00 -6.84 -3.37
N TYR A 165 -1.41 -6.06 -4.27
CA TYR A 165 -0.61 -4.88 -3.95
C TYR A 165 -1.42 -3.82 -3.18
N PHE A 166 -2.68 -3.60 -3.58
CA PHE A 166 -3.59 -2.67 -2.91
C PHE A 166 -4.34 -3.26 -1.71
N ALA A 167 -4.07 -4.51 -1.31
CA ALA A 167 -4.77 -5.18 -0.22
C ALA A 167 -4.77 -4.38 1.09
N ALA A 168 -3.62 -3.80 1.45
CA ALA A 168 -3.48 -2.98 2.65
C ALA A 168 -4.35 -1.70 2.60
N LEU A 169 -4.53 -1.13 1.41
CA LEU A 169 -5.32 0.07 1.17
C LEU A 169 -6.83 -0.23 1.18
N TYR A 170 -7.26 -1.41 0.73
CA TYR A 170 -8.67 -1.81 0.88
C TYR A 170 -9.06 -1.94 2.34
N LEU A 171 -8.14 -2.49 3.14
CA LEU A 171 -8.35 -2.61 4.56
C LEU A 171 -8.39 -1.25 5.23
N ASN A 172 -7.67 -0.21 4.79
CA ASN A 172 -7.61 1.08 5.51
C ASN A 172 -8.55 2.18 5.03
N PHE A 173 -9.33 1.92 3.99
CA PHE A 173 -10.02 2.97 3.26
C PHE A 173 -10.95 3.83 4.15
N CYS A 174 -11.54 3.24 5.19
CA CYS A 174 -12.43 3.99 6.09
C CYS A 174 -11.73 4.96 7.05
N ASP A 175 -10.40 4.87 7.23
CA ASP A 175 -9.63 5.90 7.92
C ASP A 175 -9.62 7.23 7.15
N PHE A 176 -9.80 7.17 5.83
CA PHE A 176 -9.96 8.34 4.96
C PHE A 176 -11.43 8.70 4.75
N SER A 177 -12.29 7.71 4.51
CA SER A 177 -13.70 7.98 4.18
C SER A 177 -14.47 8.69 5.31
N ARG A 178 -14.02 8.57 6.57
CA ARG A 178 -14.58 9.33 7.70
C ARG A 178 -14.44 10.85 7.59
N TYR A 179 -13.47 11.32 6.81
CA TYR A 179 -13.24 12.74 6.56
C TYR A 179 -14.00 13.23 5.32
N ALA A 180 -14.71 12.33 4.61
CA ALA A 180 -15.55 12.72 3.49
C ALA A 180 -16.80 13.47 4.01
N LYS A 181 -17.21 14.50 3.28
CA LYS A 181 -18.40 15.30 3.61
C LYS A 181 -19.68 14.48 3.46
N ASP A 182 -19.74 13.67 2.41
CA ASP A 182 -20.90 12.89 2.02
C ASP A 182 -20.50 11.74 1.08
N GLU A 183 -21.40 10.77 0.90
CA GLU A 183 -21.16 9.60 0.06
C GLU A 183 -21.01 9.94 -1.43
N ALA A 184 -21.70 10.97 -1.94
CA ALA A 184 -21.60 11.35 -3.34
C ALA A 184 -20.21 11.95 -3.65
N SER A 185 -19.66 12.74 -2.73
CA SER A 185 -18.28 13.23 -2.77
C SER A 185 -17.28 12.07 -2.76
N LEU A 186 -17.49 11.06 -1.90
CA LEU A 186 -16.64 9.86 -1.86
C LEU A 186 -16.67 9.09 -3.18
N ARG A 187 -17.86 8.83 -3.73
CA ARG A 187 -18.04 8.11 -5.01
C ARG A 187 -17.38 8.85 -6.16
N ARG A 188 -17.57 10.17 -6.24
CA ARG A 188 -16.97 11.03 -7.28
C ARG A 188 -15.45 11.03 -7.16
N GLY A 189 -14.91 11.24 -5.96
CA GLY A 189 -13.48 11.19 -5.71
C GLY A 189 -12.87 9.86 -6.12
N ASN A 190 -13.51 8.74 -5.79
CA ASN A 190 -13.05 7.41 -6.19
C ASN A 190 -13.14 7.16 -7.68
N LEU A 191 -14.20 7.61 -8.36
CA LEU A 191 -14.32 7.46 -9.82
C LEU A 191 -13.22 8.21 -10.57
N TRP A 192 -12.93 9.46 -10.17
CA TRP A 192 -11.86 10.23 -10.81
C TRP A 192 -10.47 9.73 -10.40
N GLY A 193 -10.27 9.38 -9.13
CA GLY A 193 -8.97 8.98 -8.59
C GLY A 193 -8.55 7.55 -8.90
N LEU A 194 -9.48 6.60 -8.96
CA LEU A 194 -9.17 5.18 -9.21
C LEU A 194 -9.19 4.87 -10.70
N PRO A 195 -10.34 4.65 -11.39
CA PRO A 195 -10.28 4.20 -12.78
C PRO A 195 -9.74 5.28 -13.74
N ILE A 196 -10.18 6.53 -13.63
CA ILE A 196 -9.80 7.56 -14.62
C ILE A 196 -8.32 7.93 -14.47
N ASN A 197 -7.91 8.33 -13.27
CA ASN A 197 -6.54 8.74 -13.02
C ASN A 197 -5.54 7.58 -13.17
N LEU A 198 -5.89 6.35 -12.76
CA LEU A 198 -5.01 5.19 -12.98
C LEU A 198 -4.85 4.88 -14.47
N LEU A 199 -5.94 4.88 -15.26
CA LEU A 199 -5.86 4.67 -16.71
C LEU A 199 -5.00 5.74 -17.39
N ALA A 200 -5.21 7.01 -17.05
CA ALA A 200 -4.42 8.11 -17.58
C ALA A 200 -2.94 7.96 -17.20
N PHE A 201 -2.64 7.56 -15.96
CA PHE A 201 -1.26 7.40 -15.50
C PHE A 201 -0.59 6.20 -16.19
N CYS A 202 -1.29 5.08 -16.37
CA CYS A 202 -0.81 3.94 -17.15
C CYS A 202 -0.52 4.34 -18.61
N LEU A 203 -1.37 5.16 -19.22
CA LEU A 203 -1.17 5.69 -20.57
C LEU A 203 0.13 6.50 -20.66
N VAL A 204 0.32 7.48 -19.77
CA VAL A 204 1.50 8.35 -19.75
C VAL A 204 2.76 7.57 -19.40
N ALA A 205 2.70 6.63 -18.45
CA ALA A 205 3.83 5.77 -18.11
C ALA A 205 4.25 4.88 -19.29
N GLY A 206 3.28 4.29 -20.02
CA GLY A 206 3.56 3.48 -21.21
C GLY A 206 4.20 4.29 -22.35
N VAL A 207 3.66 5.48 -22.63
CA VAL A 207 4.24 6.41 -23.62
C VAL A 207 5.66 6.84 -23.22
N THR A 208 5.84 7.23 -21.96
CA THR A 208 7.16 7.62 -21.42
C THR A 208 8.18 6.49 -21.56
N THR A 209 7.80 5.27 -21.22
CA THR A 209 8.70 4.10 -21.24
C THR A 209 9.11 3.74 -22.67
N THR A 210 8.16 3.74 -23.61
CA THR A 210 8.41 3.44 -25.02
C THR A 210 9.26 4.53 -25.68
N ALA A 211 8.95 5.81 -25.44
CA ALA A 211 9.76 6.91 -25.92
C ALA A 211 11.18 6.90 -25.32
N ALA A 212 11.33 6.61 -24.02
CA ALA A 212 12.64 6.47 -23.38
C ALA A 212 13.46 5.33 -24.02
N PHE A 213 12.84 4.20 -24.32
CA PHE A 213 13.50 3.08 -25.00
C PHE A 213 14.00 3.49 -26.38
N THR A 214 13.19 4.20 -27.17
CA THR A 214 13.58 4.67 -28.51
C THR A 214 14.73 5.70 -28.46
N VAL A 215 14.79 6.52 -27.40
CA VAL A 215 15.86 7.50 -27.21
C VAL A 215 17.16 6.87 -26.68
N TYR A 216 17.08 5.96 -25.72
CA TYR A 216 18.23 5.47 -24.95
C TYR A 216 18.64 4.03 -25.26
N GLY A 217 17.82 3.27 -25.99
CA GLY A 217 18.08 1.88 -26.37
C GLY A 217 17.94 0.86 -25.23
N GLU A 218 17.47 1.27 -24.05
CA GLU A 218 17.31 0.41 -22.88
C GLU A 218 15.97 0.65 -22.18
N VAL A 219 15.43 -0.40 -21.55
CA VAL A 219 14.15 -0.32 -20.83
C VAL A 219 14.38 0.29 -19.45
N LEU A 220 13.98 1.55 -19.32
CA LEU A 220 13.99 2.32 -18.07
C LEU A 220 12.60 2.27 -17.45
N LEU A 221 12.45 1.53 -16.34
CA LEU A 221 11.17 1.35 -15.66
C LEU A 221 10.94 2.40 -14.58
N HIS A 222 12.02 3.03 -14.09
CA HIS A 222 11.94 4.00 -13.00
C HIS A 222 12.26 5.41 -13.51
N PRO A 223 11.45 6.42 -13.13
CA PRO A 223 11.66 7.78 -13.63
C PRO A 223 12.99 8.44 -13.22
N ASP A 224 13.56 8.06 -12.08
CA ASP A 224 14.89 8.49 -11.64
C ASP A 224 15.99 8.04 -12.61
N GLN A 225 15.89 6.83 -13.17
CA GLN A 225 16.84 6.34 -14.18
C GLN A 225 16.80 7.19 -15.45
N ILE A 226 15.60 7.62 -15.86
CA ILE A 226 15.42 8.51 -17.01
C ILE A 226 16.03 9.89 -16.70
N SER A 227 15.83 10.40 -15.48
CA SER A 227 16.38 11.70 -15.08
C SER A 227 17.90 11.73 -15.03
N ALA A 228 18.53 10.61 -14.67
CA ALA A 228 19.99 10.47 -14.65
C ALA A 228 20.62 10.60 -16.04
N LYS A 229 19.85 10.35 -17.11
CA LYS A 229 20.28 10.49 -18.52
C LYS A 229 20.16 11.92 -19.05
N PHE A 230 19.66 12.87 -18.27
CA PHE A 230 19.55 14.26 -18.71
C PHE A 230 20.90 14.99 -18.66
N ASP A 231 21.35 15.49 -19.81
CA ASP A 231 22.60 16.25 -19.90
C ASP A 231 22.54 17.53 -19.04
N SER A 232 21.40 18.22 -19.01
CA SER A 232 21.20 19.44 -18.22
C SER A 232 21.12 19.15 -16.72
N TRP A 233 21.97 19.82 -15.94
CA TRP A 233 21.92 19.78 -14.47
C TRP A 233 20.59 20.29 -13.92
N PHE A 234 20.05 21.35 -14.52
CA PHE A 234 18.75 21.91 -14.13
C PHE A 234 17.60 20.92 -14.33
N LEU A 235 17.57 20.20 -15.46
CA LEU A 235 16.52 19.22 -15.74
C LEU A 235 16.60 18.02 -14.80
N ALA A 236 17.81 17.55 -14.48
CA ALA A 236 17.98 16.48 -13.50
C ALA A 236 17.59 16.92 -12.09
N LEU A 237 17.95 18.14 -11.67
CA LEU A 237 17.53 18.70 -10.37
C LEU A 237 15.99 18.74 -10.28
N LEU A 238 15.35 19.29 -11.31
CA LEU A 238 13.91 19.42 -11.35
C LEU A 238 13.21 18.04 -11.31
N ALA A 239 13.74 17.08 -12.06
CA ALA A 239 13.22 15.70 -12.09
C ALA A 239 13.41 14.99 -10.74
N ALA A 240 14.61 15.02 -10.17
CA ALA A 240 14.91 14.41 -8.87
C ALA A 240 14.05 15.02 -7.75
N LEU A 241 13.91 16.35 -7.71
CA LEU A 241 13.05 17.03 -6.75
C LEU A 241 11.60 16.60 -6.90
N THR A 242 11.12 16.52 -8.15
CA THR A 242 9.75 16.09 -8.44
C THR A 242 9.52 14.67 -7.97
N PHE A 243 10.39 13.71 -8.33
CA PHE A 243 10.19 12.32 -7.94
C PHE A 243 10.29 12.13 -6.44
N THR A 244 11.21 12.86 -5.80
CA THR A 244 11.28 12.89 -4.34
C THR A 244 9.95 13.38 -3.77
N VAL A 245 9.45 14.55 -4.18
CA VAL A 245 8.16 15.09 -3.70
C VAL A 245 6.98 14.17 -4.00
N ALA A 246 6.95 13.56 -5.18
CA ALA A 246 5.92 12.63 -5.62
C ALA A 246 5.85 11.41 -4.71
N THR A 247 6.99 10.73 -4.55
CA THR A 247 7.13 9.55 -3.71
C THR A 247 6.84 9.89 -2.25
N LEU A 248 7.32 11.04 -1.76
CA LEU A 248 7.01 11.54 -0.43
C LEU A 248 5.50 11.75 -0.22
N GLY A 249 4.81 12.39 -1.16
CA GLY A 249 3.35 12.60 -1.12
C GLY A 249 2.58 11.30 -0.97
N ILE A 250 2.86 10.36 -1.87
CA ILE A 250 2.21 9.04 -1.87
C ILE A 250 2.52 8.29 -0.58
N ASN A 251 3.78 8.29 -0.15
CA ASN A 251 4.23 7.51 1.01
C ASN A 251 3.63 8.00 2.33
N VAL A 252 3.56 9.32 2.51
CA VAL A 252 2.96 9.95 3.70
C VAL A 252 1.50 9.51 3.84
N VAL A 253 0.71 9.56 2.77
CA VAL A 253 -0.71 9.23 2.82
C VAL A 253 -0.93 7.72 2.90
N ALA A 254 -0.32 6.95 2.00
CA ALA A 254 -0.61 5.53 1.85
C ALA A 254 -0.08 4.69 3.03
N ASN A 255 1.16 4.96 3.47
CA ASN A 255 1.88 4.08 4.38
C ASN A 255 2.05 4.70 5.76
N PHE A 256 2.46 5.96 5.84
CA PHE A 256 2.74 6.56 7.14
C PHE A 256 1.47 6.84 7.94
N VAL A 257 0.51 7.57 7.38
CA VAL A 257 -0.77 7.90 8.05
C VAL A 257 -1.50 6.63 8.48
N SER A 258 -1.47 5.62 7.61
CA SER A 258 -1.94 4.26 7.86
C SER A 258 -1.35 3.66 9.14
N ALA A 259 -0.02 3.55 9.21
CA ALA A 259 0.67 3.00 10.37
C ALA A 259 0.40 3.82 11.63
N ALA A 260 0.38 5.15 11.52
CA ALA A 260 0.07 6.04 12.64
C ALA A 260 -1.32 5.77 13.22
N PHE A 261 -2.34 5.58 12.36
CA PHE A 261 -3.67 5.19 12.81
C PHE A 261 -3.68 3.79 13.42
N ASP A 262 -3.06 2.79 12.81
CA ASP A 262 -2.99 1.42 13.36
C ASP A 262 -2.42 1.39 14.77
N PHE A 263 -1.26 2.03 15.00
CA PHE A 263 -0.64 2.04 16.32
C PHE A 263 -1.47 2.81 17.35
N SER A 264 -2.02 3.97 16.96
CA SER A 264 -2.88 4.76 17.85
C SER A 264 -4.17 4.03 18.21
N ASN A 265 -4.70 3.21 17.31
CA ASN A 265 -5.89 2.42 17.53
C ASN A 265 -5.64 1.17 18.38
N THR A 266 -4.47 0.57 18.23
CA THR A 266 -4.07 -0.63 18.99
C THR A 266 -3.79 -0.27 20.45
N PHE A 267 -3.17 0.88 20.69
CA PHE A 267 -2.79 1.33 22.04
C PHE A 267 -3.32 2.75 22.36
N PRO A 268 -4.65 2.96 22.36
CA PRO A 268 -5.25 4.29 22.38
C PRO A 268 -4.96 5.09 23.65
N GLN A 269 -4.71 4.43 24.78
CA GLN A 269 -4.35 5.10 26.04
C GLN A 269 -2.90 5.62 26.06
N LYS A 270 -2.01 5.05 25.24
CA LYS A 270 -0.56 5.34 25.28
C LYS A 270 -0.06 6.07 24.03
N VAL A 271 -0.66 5.76 22.88
CA VAL A 271 -0.20 6.19 21.55
C VAL A 271 -1.25 7.07 20.91
N SER A 272 -0.96 8.38 20.82
CA SER A 272 -1.73 9.30 19.98
C SER A 272 -1.32 9.17 18.51
N PHE A 273 -2.07 9.76 17.57
CA PHE A 273 -1.70 9.79 16.15
C PHE A 273 -0.25 10.25 15.92
N LYS A 274 0.17 11.34 16.58
CA LYS A 274 1.55 11.86 16.47
C LYS A 274 2.58 10.86 17.00
N ARG A 275 2.31 10.23 18.15
CA ARG A 275 3.21 9.19 18.72
C ARG A 275 3.25 7.94 17.85
N GLY A 276 2.11 7.52 17.30
CA GLY A 276 2.01 6.40 16.36
C GLY A 276 2.84 6.66 15.10
N GLY A 277 2.83 7.89 14.63
CA GLY A 277 3.72 8.34 13.55
C GLY A 277 5.20 8.22 13.90
N VAL A 278 5.61 8.64 15.10
CA VAL A 278 7.00 8.45 15.56
C VAL A 278 7.37 6.97 15.64
N VAL A 279 6.47 6.11 16.14
CA VAL A 279 6.70 4.66 16.21
C VAL A 279 6.90 4.08 14.81
N ALA A 280 6.02 4.41 13.86
CA ALA A 280 6.13 3.97 12.47
C ALA A 280 7.47 4.44 11.84
N ALA A 281 7.85 5.68 12.12
CA ALA A 281 9.08 6.25 11.63
C ALA A 281 10.32 5.53 12.18
N LEU A 282 10.34 5.25 13.48
CA LEU A 282 11.44 4.50 14.12
C LEU A 282 11.55 3.08 13.58
N ILE A 283 10.43 2.39 13.35
CA ILE A 283 10.44 1.04 12.76
C ILE A 283 11.06 1.09 11.35
N ALA A 284 10.65 2.02 10.50
CA ALA A 284 11.25 2.15 9.17
C ALA A 284 12.74 2.52 9.20
N LEU A 285 13.18 3.31 10.20
CA LEU A 285 14.59 3.61 10.39
C LEU A 285 15.39 2.36 10.81
N ILE A 286 14.83 1.52 11.68
CA ILE A 286 15.43 0.25 12.12
C ILE A 286 15.48 -0.75 10.95
N LEU A 287 14.51 -0.74 10.05
CA LEU A 287 14.48 -1.64 8.89
C LEU A 287 15.49 -1.24 7.81
N TYR A 288 15.90 0.03 7.73
CA TYR A 288 16.75 0.55 6.65
C TYR A 288 18.10 -0.16 6.49
N PRO A 289 18.90 -0.39 7.56
CA PRO A 289 20.17 -1.14 7.46
C PRO A 289 20.02 -2.53 6.82
N PHE A 290 18.86 -3.18 7.01
CA PHE A 290 18.59 -4.50 6.46
C PHE A 290 18.01 -4.46 5.04
N ALA A 291 17.51 -3.29 4.61
CA ALA A 291 16.88 -3.04 3.32
C ALA A 291 16.07 -4.23 2.75
N PRO A 292 15.09 -4.78 3.49
CA PRO A 292 14.40 -6.01 3.10
C PRO A 292 13.62 -5.89 1.78
N TRP A 293 13.37 -4.66 1.32
CA TRP A 293 12.73 -4.37 0.04
C TRP A 293 13.65 -4.55 -1.17
N GLU A 294 14.97 -4.54 -1.01
CA GLU A 294 15.89 -4.70 -2.15
C GLU A 294 15.99 -6.17 -2.60
N THR A 295 15.95 -7.10 -1.66
CA THR A 295 16.14 -8.54 -1.95
C THR A 295 14.88 -9.38 -1.80
N GLY A 296 13.83 -8.84 -1.17
CA GLY A 296 12.66 -9.62 -0.75
C GLY A 296 11.31 -8.94 -0.90
N ALA A 297 11.21 -7.78 -1.58
CA ALA A 297 9.94 -7.05 -1.69
C ALA A 297 8.81 -7.91 -2.28
N ALA A 298 9.04 -8.60 -3.40
CA ALA A 298 8.02 -9.43 -4.02
C ALA A 298 7.54 -10.55 -3.09
N HIS A 299 8.46 -11.23 -2.41
CA HIS A 299 8.14 -12.26 -1.42
C HIS A 299 7.38 -11.70 -0.21
N PHE A 300 7.82 -10.55 0.32
CA PHE A 300 7.16 -9.88 1.43
C PHE A 300 5.72 -9.46 1.07
N VAL A 301 5.54 -8.86 -0.10
CA VAL A 301 4.23 -8.41 -0.62
C VAL A 301 3.32 -9.59 -0.88
N ASN A 302 3.82 -10.65 -1.51
CA ASN A 302 3.03 -11.85 -1.74
C ASN A 302 2.64 -12.52 -0.42
N PHE A 303 3.54 -12.58 0.57
CA PHE A 303 3.26 -13.17 1.87
C PHE A 303 2.27 -12.36 2.70
N LEU A 304 2.59 -11.11 3.02
CA LEU A 304 1.74 -10.31 3.88
C LEU A 304 0.51 -9.78 3.16
N GLY A 305 0.63 -9.43 1.88
CA GLY A 305 -0.51 -9.05 1.04
C GLY A 305 -1.53 -10.18 0.94
N SER A 306 -1.11 -11.41 0.66
CA SER A 306 -2.04 -12.55 0.64
C SER A 306 -2.60 -12.90 2.03
N THR A 307 -1.89 -12.57 3.11
CA THR A 307 -2.36 -12.74 4.50
C THR A 307 -3.43 -11.72 4.88
N MET A 308 -3.52 -10.59 4.16
CA MET A 308 -4.60 -9.62 4.33
C MET A 308 -5.92 -10.06 3.67
N GLY A 309 -5.87 -10.97 2.69
CA GLY A 309 -7.05 -11.53 2.03
C GLY A 309 -8.06 -12.15 3.02
N PRO A 310 -7.65 -13.09 3.90
CA PRO A 310 -8.51 -13.67 4.92
C PRO A 310 -9.14 -12.64 5.85
N ILE A 311 -8.38 -11.61 6.26
CA ILE A 311 -8.90 -10.52 7.11
C ILE A 311 -10.03 -9.80 6.39
N PHE A 312 -9.80 -9.42 5.13
CA PHE A 312 -10.82 -8.78 4.29
C PHE A 312 -12.05 -9.68 4.10
N GLY A 313 -11.85 -10.95 3.76
CA GLY A 313 -12.94 -11.92 3.59
C GLY A 313 -13.81 -12.08 4.84
N ILE A 314 -13.19 -12.19 6.02
CA ILE A 314 -13.88 -12.27 7.31
C ILE A 314 -14.75 -11.03 7.53
N MET A 315 -14.19 -9.83 7.33
CA MET A 315 -14.93 -8.57 7.52
C MET A 315 -16.12 -8.46 6.56
N MET A 316 -15.91 -8.79 5.28
CA MET A 316 -16.95 -8.69 4.26
C MET A 316 -18.10 -9.66 4.55
N VAL A 317 -17.78 -10.90 4.94
CA VAL A 317 -18.79 -11.89 5.33
C VAL A 317 -19.52 -11.48 6.60
N ASP A 318 -18.81 -10.98 7.61
CA ASP A 318 -19.40 -10.52 8.86
C ASP A 318 -20.42 -9.41 8.60
N TYR A 319 -20.02 -8.37 7.88
CA TYR A 319 -20.86 -7.19 7.66
C TYR A 319 -22.00 -7.45 6.65
N TYR A 320 -21.70 -8.00 5.47
CA TYR A 320 -22.69 -8.12 4.41
C TYR A 320 -23.58 -9.36 4.51
N LEU A 321 -23.03 -10.51 4.90
CA LEU A 321 -23.78 -11.77 4.88
C LEU A 321 -24.39 -12.12 6.23
N LEU A 322 -23.62 -12.03 7.32
CA LEU A 322 -24.10 -12.40 8.65
C LEU A 322 -24.94 -11.27 9.28
N ARG A 323 -24.44 -10.03 9.22
CA ARG A 323 -25.07 -8.86 9.84
C ARG A 323 -25.98 -8.07 8.89
N ARG A 324 -25.98 -8.40 7.59
CA ARG A 324 -26.85 -7.76 6.58
C ARG A 324 -26.78 -6.23 6.58
N ARG A 325 -25.58 -5.68 6.81
CA ARG A 325 -25.29 -4.24 6.89
C ARG A 325 -25.84 -3.52 8.14
N GLU A 326 -26.39 -4.27 9.11
CA GLU A 326 -26.85 -3.73 10.39
C GLU A 326 -25.75 -3.90 11.45
N LEU A 327 -25.26 -2.79 11.99
CA LEU A 327 -24.18 -2.78 12.97
C LEU A 327 -24.51 -1.83 14.12
N ASN A 328 -24.46 -2.33 15.36
CA ASN A 328 -24.58 -1.47 16.53
C ASN A 328 -23.28 -0.66 16.71
N VAL A 329 -23.28 0.58 16.24
CA VAL A 329 -22.10 1.45 16.31
C VAL A 329 -21.71 1.77 17.76
N ALA A 330 -22.68 1.91 18.67
CA ALA A 330 -22.41 2.27 20.05
C ALA A 330 -21.58 1.18 20.77
N ASP A 331 -21.91 -0.09 20.52
CA ASP A 331 -21.23 -1.22 21.14
C ASP A 331 -19.80 -1.41 20.64
N LEU A 332 -19.43 -0.84 19.47
CA LEU A 332 -18.03 -0.82 19.01
C LEU A 332 -17.13 -0.02 19.96
N TYR A 333 -17.70 0.87 20.78
CA TYR A 333 -16.98 1.73 21.72
C TYR A 333 -16.99 1.16 23.14
N GLN A 334 -17.76 0.10 23.41
CA GLN A 334 -17.88 -0.50 24.73
C GLN A 334 -17.04 -1.78 24.82
N GLU A 335 -16.27 -1.94 25.90
CA GLU A 335 -15.50 -3.18 26.14
C GLU A 335 -16.41 -4.38 26.43
N ASN A 336 -17.57 -4.11 27.03
CA ASN A 336 -18.56 -5.10 27.46
C ASN A 336 -19.82 -5.15 26.57
N GLY A 337 -19.76 -4.57 25.37
CA GLY A 337 -20.87 -4.59 24.41
C GLY A 337 -20.95 -5.89 23.60
N GLU A 338 -21.81 -5.89 22.58
CA GLU A 338 -22.07 -7.00 21.65
C GLU A 338 -20.79 -7.69 21.11
N PHE A 339 -19.72 -6.91 20.92
CA PHE A 339 -18.48 -7.37 20.27
C PHE A 339 -17.43 -7.91 21.24
N ARG A 340 -17.77 -8.16 22.51
CA ARG A 340 -16.82 -8.76 23.46
C ARG A 340 -16.49 -10.21 23.12
N PHE A 341 -17.41 -11.00 22.54
CA PHE A 341 -17.17 -12.44 22.28
C PHE A 341 -16.56 -13.17 23.49
N HIS A 342 -15.58 -14.07 23.28
CA HIS A 342 -14.90 -14.80 24.34
C HIS A 342 -13.78 -13.94 24.93
N ASN A 343 -14.11 -13.19 25.98
CA ASN A 343 -13.18 -12.30 26.71
C ASN A 343 -12.43 -11.29 25.80
N GLY A 344 -13.12 -10.74 24.82
CA GLY A 344 -12.63 -9.77 23.83
C GLY A 344 -12.09 -10.38 22.53
N TRP A 345 -12.15 -11.70 22.39
CA TRP A 345 -11.62 -12.42 21.22
C TRP A 345 -12.72 -13.24 20.53
N ASN A 346 -12.89 -13.02 19.23
CA ASN A 346 -13.67 -13.93 18.39
C ASN A 346 -12.76 -15.06 17.88
N ILE A 347 -12.64 -16.14 18.65
CA ILE A 347 -11.78 -17.29 18.31
C ILE A 347 -12.08 -17.85 16.90
N ARG A 348 -13.32 -17.76 16.43
CA ARG A 348 -13.70 -18.22 15.09
C ARG A 348 -13.11 -17.37 13.98
N ALA A 349 -13.01 -16.06 14.19
CA ALA A 349 -12.32 -15.18 13.26
C ALA A 349 -10.84 -15.57 13.16
N PHE A 350 -10.21 -15.92 14.29
CA PHE A 350 -8.82 -16.38 14.30
C PHE A 350 -8.62 -17.75 13.64
N ILE A 351 -9.54 -18.70 13.85
CA ILE A 351 -9.51 -20.00 13.15
C ILE A 351 -9.68 -19.80 11.64
N ALA A 352 -10.67 -18.99 11.24
CA ALA A 352 -10.92 -18.68 9.84
C ALA A 352 -9.73 -17.94 9.20
N PHE A 353 -9.11 -17.01 9.93
CA PHE A 353 -7.90 -16.33 9.51
C PHE A 353 -6.75 -17.32 9.33
N ALA A 354 -6.49 -18.20 10.30
CA ALA A 354 -5.41 -19.17 10.25
C ALA A 354 -5.54 -20.12 9.06
N ILE A 355 -6.75 -20.64 8.81
CA ILE A 355 -7.02 -21.49 7.65
C ILE A 355 -6.89 -20.69 6.35
N GLY A 356 -7.45 -19.48 6.28
CA GLY A 356 -7.30 -18.62 5.11
C GLY A 356 -5.82 -18.32 4.80
N ALA A 357 -5.04 -17.90 5.79
CA ALA A 357 -3.62 -17.57 5.67
C ALA A 357 -2.75 -18.78 5.33
N LEU A 358 -3.14 -19.97 5.82
CA LEU A 358 -2.49 -21.23 5.45
C LEU A 358 -2.56 -21.45 3.93
N PHE A 359 -3.75 -21.31 3.33
CA PHE A 359 -3.95 -21.53 1.90
C PHE A 359 -3.57 -20.33 1.02
N SER A 360 -3.62 -19.11 1.53
CA SER A 360 -3.28 -17.91 0.74
C SER A 360 -1.79 -17.59 0.75
N SER A 361 -1.09 -17.86 1.86
CA SER A 361 0.27 -17.38 2.07
C SER A 361 1.25 -18.49 2.44
N VAL A 362 0.93 -19.31 3.45
CA VAL A 362 1.92 -20.27 4.00
C VAL A 362 2.19 -21.41 3.03
N LEU A 363 1.16 -22.13 2.56
CA LEU A 363 1.35 -23.25 1.64
C LEU A 363 2.00 -22.84 0.31
N PRO A 364 1.58 -21.73 -0.36
CA PRO A 364 2.17 -21.34 -1.64
C PRO A 364 3.62 -20.86 -1.56
N MET A 365 4.08 -20.37 -0.40
CA MET A 365 5.43 -19.82 -0.25
C MET A 365 6.39 -20.70 0.55
N ALA A 366 5.90 -21.49 1.50
CA ALA A 366 6.74 -22.35 2.34
C ALA A 366 6.83 -23.78 1.82
N THR A 367 6.00 -24.17 0.83
CA THR A 367 5.95 -25.54 0.33
C THR A 367 5.79 -25.58 -1.20
N ASN A 368 6.07 -26.73 -1.80
CA ASN A 368 5.79 -27.01 -3.22
C ASN A 368 4.50 -27.83 -3.40
N ILE A 369 3.61 -27.84 -2.40
CA ILE A 369 2.39 -28.66 -2.43
C ILE A 369 1.36 -28.07 -3.40
N LEU A 370 1.27 -26.74 -3.46
CA LEU A 370 0.36 -26.04 -4.35
C LEU A 370 1.06 -25.66 -5.66
N PRO A 371 0.31 -25.57 -6.78
CA PRO A 371 0.87 -25.09 -8.03
C PRO A 371 1.44 -23.68 -7.90
N THR A 372 2.50 -23.37 -8.66
CA THR A 372 3.18 -22.06 -8.60
C THR A 372 2.25 -20.88 -8.88
N TRP A 373 1.29 -21.04 -9.79
CA TRP A 373 0.29 -20.01 -10.11
C TRP A 373 -0.66 -19.70 -8.94
N TRP A 374 -0.76 -20.58 -7.94
CA TRP A 374 -1.64 -20.35 -6.78
C TRP A 374 -1.22 -19.11 -6.00
N ALA A 375 0.09 -18.88 -5.86
CA ALA A 375 0.63 -17.72 -5.15
C ALA A 375 0.17 -16.39 -5.78
N THR A 376 0.09 -16.33 -7.11
CA THR A 376 -0.38 -15.16 -7.87
C THR A 376 -1.82 -14.76 -7.50
N TYR A 377 -2.66 -15.75 -7.16
CA TYR A 377 -4.05 -15.54 -6.76
C TYR A 377 -4.28 -15.72 -5.25
N GLY A 378 -3.21 -15.80 -4.46
CA GLY A 378 -3.24 -16.13 -3.03
C GLY A 378 -4.23 -15.26 -2.25
N TRP A 379 -4.24 -13.95 -2.51
CA TRP A 379 -5.19 -13.02 -1.88
C TRP A 379 -6.66 -13.44 -2.06
N PHE A 380 -7.08 -13.82 -3.27
CA PHE A 380 -8.47 -14.23 -3.54
C PHE A 380 -8.83 -15.52 -2.84
N PHE A 381 -7.92 -16.49 -2.84
CA PHE A 381 -8.11 -17.73 -2.07
C PHE A 381 -8.22 -17.43 -0.59
N GLY A 382 -7.41 -16.51 -0.06
CA GLY A 382 -7.50 -16.05 1.31
C GLY A 382 -8.85 -15.43 1.64
N VAL A 383 -9.36 -14.54 0.79
CA VAL A 383 -10.69 -13.93 0.91
C VAL A 383 -11.78 -15.01 0.92
N ALA A 384 -11.76 -15.90 -0.06
CA ALA A 384 -12.78 -16.92 -0.24
C ALA A 384 -12.77 -17.97 0.88
N ILE A 385 -11.60 -18.51 1.22
CA ILE A 385 -11.43 -19.54 2.25
C ILE A 385 -11.65 -18.94 3.63
N GLY A 386 -11.00 -17.81 3.96
CA GLY A 386 -11.16 -17.15 5.24
C GLY A 386 -12.60 -16.69 5.48
N GLY A 387 -13.21 -16.05 4.48
CA GLY A 387 -14.62 -15.66 4.54
C GLY A 387 -15.57 -16.85 4.65
N GLY A 388 -15.35 -17.89 3.83
CA GLY A 388 -16.19 -19.09 3.82
C GLY A 388 -16.14 -19.87 5.13
N VAL A 389 -14.95 -20.11 5.68
CA VAL A 389 -14.78 -20.77 6.99
C VAL A 389 -15.45 -19.93 8.09
N TYR A 390 -15.25 -18.61 8.07
CA TYR A 390 -15.89 -17.72 9.04
C TYR A 390 -17.42 -17.79 8.97
N PHE A 391 -17.98 -17.77 7.75
CA PHE A 391 -19.41 -17.90 7.53
C PHE A 391 -19.96 -19.20 8.14
N VAL A 392 -19.32 -20.34 7.87
CA VAL A 392 -19.75 -21.65 8.39
C VAL A 392 -19.68 -21.69 9.92
N LEU A 393 -18.56 -21.23 10.50
CA LEU A 393 -18.35 -21.24 11.96
C LEU A 393 -19.30 -20.29 12.71
N ARG A 394 -19.74 -19.20 12.07
CA ARG A 394 -20.68 -18.25 12.66
C ARG A 394 -22.13 -18.67 12.45
N LYS A 395 -22.47 -19.23 11.28
CA LYS A 395 -23.84 -19.66 10.95
C LYS A 395 -24.25 -20.90 11.74
N SER A 396 -23.32 -21.79 12.08
CA SER A 396 -23.58 -22.97 12.91
C SER A 396 -24.01 -22.63 14.33
N GLN A 397 -23.88 -21.37 14.75
CA GLN A 397 -24.46 -20.87 15.98
C GLN A 397 -25.61 -19.92 15.68
N THR A 398 -26.81 -20.46 15.80
CA THR A 398 -28.09 -19.78 15.87
C THR A 398 -28.20 -18.92 17.16
N GLU A 399 -27.23 -18.05 17.40
CA GLU A 399 -27.18 -17.04 18.48
C GLU A 399 -27.07 -15.64 17.86
N LEU A 400 -27.60 -15.44 16.65
CA LEU A 400 -28.07 -14.11 16.22
C LEU A 400 -29.41 -13.84 16.93
N ARG A 401 -29.38 -13.75 18.27
CA ARG A 401 -30.58 -13.56 19.10
C ARG A 401 -30.78 -12.07 19.41
N LYS A 402 -31.78 -11.53 18.71
CA LYS A 402 -32.65 -10.37 18.97
C LYS A 402 -32.00 -9.00 19.25
N PRO A 403 -32.46 -7.92 18.59
CA PRO A 403 -32.11 -6.56 18.97
C PRO A 403 -32.60 -6.29 20.40
N ALA A 404 -31.69 -5.84 21.27
CA ALA A 404 -31.98 -5.41 22.63
C ALA A 404 -32.74 -4.08 22.63
N HIS A 405 -34.03 -4.11 22.29
CA HIS A 405 -34.96 -3.01 22.57
C HIS A 405 -36.36 -3.55 22.87
N GLN A 406 -36.49 -4.28 23.98
CA GLN A 406 -37.77 -4.48 24.69
C GLN A 406 -37.48 -4.60 26.20
N HIS A 407 -37.12 -3.48 26.83
CA HIS A 407 -37.25 -3.31 28.28
C HIS A 407 -37.51 -1.84 28.60
N SER A 408 -38.79 -1.47 28.56
CA SER A 408 -39.45 -0.57 29.52
C SER A 408 -40.89 -0.36 29.03
N ALA A 409 -41.79 -1.18 29.57
CA ALA A 409 -43.18 -0.77 29.76
C ALA A 409 -43.25 0.16 30.97
#